data_AF-A0A3D4MLK8-F1
#
_entry.id   AF-A0A3D4MLK8-F1
#
_cell.length_a   1.000
_cell.length_b   1.000
_cell.length_c   1.000
_cell.angle_alpha   90.00
_cell.angle_beta   90.00
_cell.angle_gamma   90.00
#
_symmetry.space_group_name_H-M   'P 1'
#
loop_
_entity.id
_entity.type
_entity.pdbx_description
1 polymer ?
#
loop_
_entity_poly.entity_id
_entity_poly.type
_entity_poly.pdbx_seq_one_letter_code
_entity_poly.pdbx_strand_id
1 'polypeptide(L)'
;MFCKYCGHELLSDDKFCPFCGKKVDEEQENTKKSVVNNNEGFKNFEDTNQHVPYYVNQPNVQNDVDDSGSFGWAVLGFFFPLCGFILYLVWINTKPKCAKNAGIGALVNICLDVLFMLLMIFFITICA
;
A
#
# COMPACT_ATOMS: atom_id res chain seq x y z
N MET A 1 -16.10 1.97 28.23
CA MET A 1 -16.96 2.57 27.17
C MET A 1 -16.23 2.51 25.83
N PHE A 2 -16.88 2.60 24.67
CA PHE A 2 -16.18 2.50 23.37
C PHE A 2 -16.01 3.85 22.67
N CYS A 3 -14.85 4.04 22.06
CA CYS A 3 -14.49 5.19 21.24
C CYS A 3 -15.39 5.30 19.99
N LYS A 4 -16.33 6.25 19.96
CA LYS A 4 -17.23 6.53 18.81
C LYS A 4 -16.49 6.74 17.46
N TYR A 5 -15.20 7.05 17.49
CA TYR A 5 -14.37 7.33 16.31
C TYR A 5 -13.38 6.23 15.93
N CYS A 6 -13.18 5.21 16.77
CA CYS A 6 -12.07 4.27 16.63
C CYS A 6 -12.33 2.86 17.17
N GLY A 7 -13.49 2.60 17.77
CA GLY A 7 -13.90 1.25 18.20
C GLY A 7 -13.15 0.66 19.39
N HIS A 8 -12.00 1.21 19.79
CA HIS A 8 -11.28 0.77 20.98
C HIS A 8 -12.05 1.05 22.28
N GLU A 9 -11.87 0.15 23.24
CA GLU A 9 -12.35 0.34 24.61
C GLU A 9 -11.57 1.46 25.31
N LEU A 10 -12.29 2.19 26.15
CA LEU A 10 -11.86 3.33 26.94
C LEU A 10 -12.26 3.06 28.39
N LEU A 11 -11.39 3.42 29.33
CA LEU A 11 -11.72 3.40 30.75
C LEU A 11 -12.76 4.50 31.04
N SER A 12 -13.49 4.36 32.14
CA SER A 12 -14.55 5.31 32.55
C SER A 12 -14.04 6.74 32.74
N ASP A 13 -12.75 6.89 33.03
CA ASP A 13 -12.13 8.13 33.51
C ASP A 13 -11.28 8.81 32.41
N ASP A 14 -11.19 8.19 31.23
CA ASP A 14 -10.38 8.64 30.09
C ASP A 14 -11.04 9.83 29.36
N LYS A 15 -10.62 11.06 29.70
CA LYS A 15 -11.06 12.30 29.01
C LYS A 15 -10.66 12.35 27.53
N PHE A 16 -9.66 11.56 27.14
CA PHE A 16 -9.12 11.49 25.78
C PHE A 16 -8.79 10.03 25.44
N CYS A 17 -9.14 9.60 24.23
CA CYS A 17 -8.84 8.27 23.75
C CYS A 17 -7.32 8.09 23.49
N PRO A 18 -6.63 7.12 24.13
CA PRO A 18 -5.19 6.91 23.93
C PRO A 18 -4.83 6.42 22.52
N PHE A 19 -5.78 5.77 21.83
CA PHE A 19 -5.54 5.22 20.48
C PHE A 19 -5.79 6.23 19.34
N CYS A 20 -6.64 7.23 19.53
CA CYS A 20 -7.03 8.15 18.45
C CYS A 20 -6.94 9.65 18.80
N GLY A 21 -6.46 10.00 19.99
CA GLY A 21 -6.18 11.37 20.46
C GLY A 21 -7.40 12.29 20.66
N LYS A 22 -8.62 11.83 20.34
CA LYS A 22 -9.83 12.65 20.43
C LYS A 22 -10.42 12.61 21.84
N LYS A 23 -10.99 13.74 22.27
CA LYS A 23 -11.71 13.84 23.55
C LYS A 23 -12.88 12.86 23.58
N VAL A 24 -13.16 12.35 24.77
CA VAL A 24 -14.30 11.50 25.07
C VAL A 24 -15.24 12.34 25.90
N ASP A 25 -16.43 12.61 25.37
CA ASP A 25 -17.43 13.39 26.07
C ASP A 25 -18.09 12.50 27.14
N GLU A 26 -17.87 12.83 28.42
CA GLU A 26 -18.42 12.14 29.60
C GLU A 26 -19.96 12.29 29.64
N GLU A 27 -20.69 11.41 28.96
CA GLU A 27 -22.15 11.41 28.94
C GLU A 27 -22.71 10.37 29.93
N GLN A 28 -23.30 10.88 31.01
CA GLN A 28 -23.68 10.12 32.21
C GLN A 28 -24.79 9.09 31.93
N GLU A 29 -24.68 7.90 32.53
CA GLU A 29 -25.80 6.96 32.57
C GLU A 29 -27.00 7.58 33.30
N ASN A 30 -28.16 7.63 32.65
CA ASN A 30 -29.41 6.94 33.08
C ASN A 30 -30.66 7.51 32.37
N THR A 31 -31.16 6.81 31.34
CA THR A 31 -32.51 6.21 31.39
C THR A 31 -32.81 5.38 30.13
N LYS A 32 -33.49 4.26 30.32
CA LYS A 32 -33.90 3.34 29.25
C LYS A 32 -35.21 3.85 28.63
N LYS A 33 -35.27 4.04 27.30
CA LYS A 33 -36.53 3.88 26.56
C LYS A 33 -36.31 3.45 25.11
N SER A 34 -36.71 2.20 24.83
CA SER A 34 -36.65 1.57 23.51
C SER A 34 -37.80 2.03 22.61
N VAL A 35 -37.55 2.15 21.30
CA VAL A 35 -38.56 1.88 20.26
C VAL A 35 -37.88 1.12 19.10
N VAL A 36 -38.33 -0.13 18.92
CA VAL A 36 -38.19 -1.09 17.79
C VAL A 36 -38.02 -0.44 16.40
N ASN A 37 -37.29 -1.02 15.41
CA ASN A 37 -37.44 -2.36 14.80
C ASN A 37 -36.24 -2.62 13.82
N ASN A 38 -35.90 -3.80 13.25
CA ASN A 38 -36.36 -5.21 13.32
C ASN A 38 -35.29 -6.16 12.71
N ASN A 39 -35.60 -7.47 12.50
CA ASN A 39 -35.12 -8.42 11.44
C ASN A 39 -33.60 -8.51 11.08
N GLU A 40 -32.86 -9.65 11.12
CA GLU A 40 -33.16 -11.08 11.36
C GLU A 40 -31.93 -11.82 11.95
N GLY A 41 -32.12 -12.98 12.60
CA GLY A 41 -31.08 -14.03 12.75
C GLY A 41 -30.28 -14.09 14.07
N PHE A 42 -30.63 -15.02 14.95
CA PHE A 42 -29.81 -15.46 16.10
C PHE A 42 -29.33 -16.91 15.89
N LYS A 43 -28.05 -17.17 16.21
CA LYS A 43 -27.33 -18.45 16.53
C LYS A 43 -25.85 -18.31 16.10
N ASN A 44 -24.82 -18.73 16.83
CA ASN A 44 -24.74 -19.43 18.13
C ASN A 44 -23.72 -18.77 19.07
N PHE A 45 -23.88 -19.04 20.36
CA PHE A 45 -22.82 -18.98 21.37
C PHE A 45 -21.96 -20.24 21.27
N GLU A 46 -20.64 -20.12 21.37
CA GLU A 46 -19.77 -21.23 21.79
C GLU A 46 -18.42 -20.71 22.33
N ASP A 47 -18.28 -20.79 23.65
CA ASP A 47 -17.02 -20.64 24.38
C ASP A 47 -16.09 -21.83 24.10
N THR A 48 -14.94 -21.62 23.45
CA THR A 48 -13.84 -22.60 23.54
C THR A 48 -12.44 -22.00 23.34
N ASN A 49 -11.66 -22.08 24.42
CA ASN A 49 -10.21 -22.34 24.49
C ASN A 49 -9.30 -21.94 23.30
N GLN A 50 -8.39 -21.01 23.62
CA GLN A 50 -6.94 -21.14 23.36
C GLN A 50 -6.53 -21.65 21.95
N HIS A 51 -6.48 -20.73 20.99
CA HIS A 51 -5.70 -20.91 19.77
C HIS A 51 -4.42 -20.06 19.81
N VAL A 52 -3.26 -20.73 19.77
CA VAL A 52 -1.96 -20.07 19.64
C VAL A 52 -1.88 -19.46 18.24
N PRO A 53 -1.57 -18.16 18.06
CA PRO A 53 -1.39 -17.59 16.73
C PRO A 53 -0.17 -18.23 16.07
N TYR A 54 -0.43 -19.07 15.08
CA TYR A 54 0.56 -19.62 14.16
C TYR A 54 1.31 -18.45 13.48
N TYR A 55 2.64 -18.42 13.62
CA TYR A 55 3.49 -17.40 12.99
C TYR A 55 3.52 -17.62 11.46
N VAL A 56 2.60 -16.96 10.75
CA VAL A 56 2.72 -16.76 9.31
C VAL A 56 3.87 -15.78 9.08
N ASN A 57 4.88 -16.19 8.30
CA ASN A 57 5.88 -15.28 7.76
C ASN A 57 5.23 -14.42 6.66
N GLN A 58 4.41 -13.43 7.05
CA GLN A 58 3.87 -12.46 6.13
C GLN A 58 5.01 -11.56 5.62
N PRO A 59 5.27 -11.50 4.30
CA PRO A 59 6.12 -10.45 3.76
C PRO A 59 5.40 -9.12 4.00
N ASN A 60 5.98 -8.33 4.90
CA ASN A 60 5.79 -6.89 5.17
C ASN A 60 4.41 -6.28 4.85
N VAL A 61 3.77 -5.71 5.88
CA VAL A 61 2.54 -4.90 5.76
C VAL A 61 2.65 -3.93 4.58
N GLN A 62 1.94 -4.27 3.51
CA GLN A 62 1.80 -3.40 2.35
C GLN A 62 0.94 -2.22 2.80
N ASN A 63 1.60 -1.18 3.29
CA ASN A 63 1.00 0.14 3.34
C ASN A 63 0.59 0.44 1.90
N ASP A 64 -0.68 0.78 1.67
CA ASP A 64 -1.19 1.24 0.39
C ASP A 64 -0.64 2.65 0.06
N VAL A 65 0.69 2.76 -0.04
CA VAL A 65 1.34 3.78 -0.86
C VAL A 65 0.92 3.51 -2.28
N ASP A 66 -0.12 4.24 -2.70
CA ASP A 66 -0.79 4.18 -4.00
C ASP A 66 0.12 3.62 -5.08
N ASP A 67 -0.32 2.54 -5.72
CA ASP A 67 0.34 1.93 -6.89
C ASP A 67 0.12 2.79 -8.16
N SER A 68 0.21 4.11 -7.95
CA SER A 68 0.46 5.15 -8.92
C SER A 68 1.76 4.83 -9.63
N GLY A 69 1.63 4.23 -10.82
CA GLY A 69 2.70 4.13 -11.80
C GLY A 69 3.07 5.52 -12.32
N SER A 70 3.61 6.36 -11.45
CA SER A 70 4.01 7.72 -11.74
C SER A 70 5.07 7.71 -12.84
N PHE A 71 4.97 8.68 -13.73
CA PHE A 71 5.91 8.83 -14.86
C PHE A 71 7.37 8.96 -14.39
N GLY A 72 7.60 9.49 -13.19
CA GLY A 72 8.94 9.61 -12.59
C GLY A 72 9.71 8.30 -12.50
N TRP A 73 9.04 7.15 -12.37
CA TRP A 73 9.70 5.84 -12.39
C TRP A 73 10.38 5.54 -13.73
N ALA A 74 9.74 5.88 -14.85
CA ALA A 74 10.35 5.76 -16.17
C ALA A 74 11.50 6.75 -16.36
N VAL A 75 11.38 7.96 -15.82
CA VAL A 75 12.45 8.97 -15.88
C VAL A 75 13.71 8.50 -15.13
N LEU A 76 13.57 7.94 -13.92
CA LEU A 76 14.72 7.35 -13.20
C LEU A 76 15.36 6.20 -13.98
N GLY A 77 14.55 5.32 -14.57
CA GLY A 77 15.05 4.20 -15.39
C GLY A 77 15.81 4.66 -16.62
N PHE A 78 15.38 5.75 -17.25
CA PHE A 78 16.04 6.34 -18.42
C PHE A 78 17.44 6.88 -18.10
N PHE A 79 17.58 7.68 -17.04
CA PHE A 79 18.88 8.25 -16.65
C PHE A 79 19.86 7.22 -16.05
N PHE A 80 19.35 6.18 -15.39
CA PHE A 80 20.17 5.16 -14.73
C PHE A 80 19.69 3.75 -15.12
N PRO A 81 20.00 3.26 -16.33
CA PRO A 81 19.43 2.02 -16.87
C PRO A 81 19.72 0.78 -16.00
N LEU A 82 20.88 0.72 -15.33
CA LEU A 82 21.18 -0.35 -14.36
C LEU A 82 20.23 -0.30 -13.15
N CYS A 83 19.98 0.89 -12.60
CA CYS A 83 19.06 1.07 -11.48
C CYS A 83 17.61 0.78 -11.90
N GLY A 84 17.19 1.20 -13.11
CA GLY A 84 15.87 0.87 -13.67
C GLY A 84 15.65 -0.64 -13.82
N PHE A 85 16.66 -1.38 -14.31
CA PHE A 85 16.61 -2.83 -14.43
C PHE A 85 16.59 -3.54 -13.06
N ILE A 86 17.41 -3.09 -12.09
CA ILE A 86 17.41 -3.63 -10.72
C ILE A 86 16.06 -3.37 -10.02
N LEU A 87 15.50 -2.16 -10.14
CA LEU A 87 14.18 -1.81 -9.60
C LEU A 87 13.05 -2.64 -10.25
N TYR A 88 13.13 -2.88 -11.56
CA TYR A 88 12.19 -3.77 -12.26
C TYR A 88 12.20 -5.18 -11.65
N LEU A 89 13.38 -5.75 -11.39
CA LEU A 89 13.51 -7.07 -10.77
C LEU A 89 13.07 -7.10 -9.31
N VAL A 90 13.41 -6.07 -8.51
CA VAL A 90 13.09 -6.05 -7.07
C VAL A 90 11.60 -5.82 -6.81
N TRP A 91 10.90 -5.12 -7.71
CA TRP A 91 9.46 -4.81 -7.58
C TRP A 91 8.54 -5.68 -8.44
N ILE A 92 9.07 -6.68 -9.14
CA ILE A 92 8.26 -7.59 -9.98
C ILE A 92 7.13 -8.28 -9.20
N ASN A 93 7.36 -8.56 -7.90
CA ASN A 93 6.42 -9.22 -7.01
C ASN A 93 5.63 -8.27 -6.08
N THR A 94 6.03 -7.00 -5.96
CA THR A 94 5.50 -6.08 -4.92
C THR A 94 4.82 -4.84 -5.48
N LYS A 95 5.33 -4.25 -6.57
CA LYS A 95 4.77 -3.05 -7.24
C LYS A 95 4.89 -3.18 -8.75
N PRO A 96 4.15 -4.11 -9.40
CA PRO A 96 4.34 -4.48 -10.79
C PRO A 96 4.07 -3.32 -11.78
N LYS A 97 3.25 -2.33 -11.40
CA LYS A 97 3.00 -1.13 -12.22
C LYS A 97 4.23 -0.20 -12.23
N CYS A 98 4.78 0.11 -11.06
CA CYS A 98 5.97 0.94 -10.92
C CYS A 98 7.21 0.25 -11.52
N ALA A 99 7.34 -1.06 -11.30
CA ALA A 99 8.38 -1.89 -11.91
C ALA A 99 8.38 -1.74 -13.44
N LYS A 100 7.23 -1.99 -14.09
CA LYS A 100 7.10 -1.87 -15.55
C LYS A 100 7.53 -0.49 -16.07
N ASN A 101 7.12 0.59 -15.42
CA ASN A 101 7.52 1.94 -15.82
C ASN A 101 9.04 2.15 -15.72
N ALA A 102 9.67 1.72 -14.62
CA ALA A 102 11.12 1.81 -14.46
C ALA A 102 11.90 0.97 -15.49
N GLY A 103 11.42 -0.24 -15.79
CA GLY A 103 11.99 -1.10 -16.82
C GLY A 103 11.85 -0.52 -18.24
N ILE A 104 10.70 0.08 -18.56
CA ILE A 104 10.46 0.75 -19.85
C ILE A 104 11.44 1.92 -20.05
N GLY A 105 11.66 2.74 -19.02
CA GLY A 105 12.61 3.85 -19.08
C GLY A 105 14.03 3.41 -19.43
N ALA A 106 14.53 2.37 -18.76
CA ALA A 106 15.84 1.79 -19.01
C ALA A 106 15.95 1.19 -20.42
N LEU A 107 14.91 0.49 -20.89
CA LEU A 107 14.87 -0.09 -22.23
C LEU A 107 14.91 0.98 -23.32
N VAL A 108 14.16 2.08 -23.15
CA VAL A 108 14.12 3.19 -24.11
C VAL A 108 15.49 3.83 -24.29
N ASN A 109 16.26 4.07 -23.22
CA ASN A 109 17.62 4.62 -23.36
C ASN A 109 18.52 3.70 -24.18
N ILE A 110 18.56 2.40 -23.84
CA ILE A 110 19.38 1.41 -24.54
C ILE A 110 18.99 1.30 -26.02
N CYS A 111 17.69 1.33 -26.34
CA CYS A 111 17.21 1.33 -27.71
C CYS A 111 17.60 2.59 -28.49
N LEU A 112 17.58 3.77 -27.86
CA LEU A 112 18.01 5.03 -28.50
C LEU A 112 19.51 5.05 -28.77
N ASP A 113 20.34 4.62 -27.80
CA ASP A 113 21.79 4.53 -27.98
C ASP A 113 22.17 3.57 -29.13
N VAL A 114 21.54 2.39 -29.18
CA VAL A 114 21.77 1.42 -30.27
C VAL A 114 21.30 1.96 -31.62
N LEU A 115 20.11 2.58 -31.68
CA LEU A 115 19.61 3.19 -32.91
C LEU A 115 20.52 4.31 -33.42
N PHE A 116 20.98 5.19 -32.52
CA PHE A 116 21.87 6.30 -32.87
C PHE A 116 23.25 5.80 -33.30
N MET A 117 23.79 4.77 -32.63
CA MET A 117 25.04 4.11 -33.03
C MET A 117 24.93 3.55 -34.46
N LEU A 118 23.86 2.82 -34.78
CA LEU A 118 23.67 2.25 -36.12
C LEU A 118 23.54 3.33 -37.21
N LEU A 119 22.80 4.41 -36.93
CA LEU A 119 22.69 5.55 -37.85
C LEU A 119 24.04 6.25 -38.04
N MET A 120 24.79 6.50 -36.98
CA MET A 120 26.12 7.13 -37.06
C MET A 120 27.10 6.28 -37.86
N ILE A 121 27.16 4.96 -37.61
CA ILE A 121 28.00 4.04 -38.39
C ILE A 121 27.62 4.10 -39.88
N PHE A 122 26.33 4.01 -40.20
CA PHE A 122 25.84 4.08 -41.59
C PHE A 122 26.25 5.38 -42.29
N PHE A 123 26.06 6.53 -41.64
CA PHE A 123 26.49 7.83 -42.16
C PHE A 123 28.01 7.88 -42.37
N ILE A 124 28.81 7.44 -41.39
CA ILE A 124 30.27 7.39 -41.52
C ILE A 124 30.69 6.52 -42.70
N THR A 125 30.09 5.33 -42.89
CA THR A 125 30.44 4.42 -43.99
C THR A 125 30.00 4.88 -45.39
N ILE A 126 29.12 5.89 -45.49
CA ILE A 126 28.67 6.46 -46.77
C ILE A 126 29.40 7.77 -47.08
N CYS A 127 29.86 8.49 -46.05
CA CYS A 127 30.54 9.77 -46.21
C CYS A 127 32.08 9.68 -46.21
N ALA A 128 32.67 8.52 -45.87
CA ALA A 128 34.10 8.25 -45.89
C ALA A 128 34.53 7.45 -47.12
#